data_AF-A0A2N6N851-F1
#
_entry.id   AF-A0A2N6N851-F1
#
_cell.length_a   1.000
_cell.length_b   1.000
_cell.length_c   1.000
_cell.angle_alpha   90.00
_cell.angle_beta   90.00
_cell.angle_gamma   90.00
#
_symmetry.space_group_name_H-M   'P 1'
#
loop_
_entity.id
_entity.type
_entity.pdbx_description
1 polymer ?
#
loop_
_entity_poly.entity_id
_entity_poly.type
_entity_poly.pdbx_seq_one_letter_code
_entity_poly.pdbx_strand_id
1 'polypeptide(L)'
;MTILGNSRCLFNSRAALQRVFSLSPPAAAAAGHVLRSPAAYHQARAYAVPPSRRGPRWQHLADSADRVDGGLPYSPLYTTAAALQRSQKDRMPQDFEITDPKIMVLENGSVAGPLATKFVLSKLNVKTESLRMIRPYVPKGSPLPRKGGKAAAATAEDGGGSEDGEAAAPTTQEEQFALCEIVNKKEAFQKEQERKQLKKENARPKTKEMELTWAISEHDLQTKLRQLAGFLNKGMKVQLVLGTKRGGRKVDEETAKALMNRIRDEVQALGAREVTAANGDLGRTMRMNFEGVVKKQT
;
A
#
# COMPACT_ATOMS: atom_id res chain seq x y z
N MET A 1 -8.09 75.52 -19.49
CA MET A 1 -7.82 74.61 -20.63
C MET A 1 -8.29 73.20 -20.24
N THR A 2 -9.26 72.64 -20.98
CA THR A 2 -9.54 71.19 -21.24
C THR A 2 -9.54 70.21 -20.04
N ILE A 3 -10.65 69.80 -19.40
CA ILE A 3 -11.75 68.84 -19.68
C ILE A 3 -11.40 67.39 -20.15
N LEU A 4 -12.02 66.41 -19.46
CA LEU A 4 -12.40 65.01 -19.77
C LEU A 4 -11.33 63.91 -19.65
N GLY A 5 -11.58 62.74 -19.06
CA GLY A 5 -12.84 62.19 -18.53
C GLY A 5 -12.65 60.74 -18.06
N ASN A 6 -13.37 60.39 -16.98
CA ASN A 6 -13.66 59.05 -16.50
C ASN A 6 -14.28 58.17 -17.60
N SER A 7 -14.08 56.84 -17.56
CA SER A 7 -15.17 55.92 -17.16
C SER A 7 -14.77 54.43 -17.22
N ARG A 8 -15.33 53.72 -16.24
CA ARG A 8 -15.28 52.28 -15.99
C ARG A 8 -16.05 51.52 -17.07
N CYS A 9 -15.50 50.42 -17.57
CA CYS A 9 -16.26 49.45 -18.36
C CYS A 9 -17.06 48.55 -17.41
N LEU A 10 -18.34 48.90 -17.24
CA LEU A 10 -19.38 48.06 -16.68
C LEU A 10 -19.99 47.17 -17.77
N PHE A 11 -20.36 45.97 -17.34
CA PHE A 11 -21.54 45.23 -17.77
C PHE A 11 -21.55 44.43 -19.08
N ASN A 12 -21.42 43.13 -18.84
CA ASN A 12 -21.98 41.99 -19.54
C ASN A 12 -23.49 42.18 -19.85
N SER A 13 -23.93 41.98 -21.10
CA SER A 13 -25.31 41.58 -21.39
C SER A 13 -25.43 40.75 -22.67
N ARG A 14 -25.65 39.46 -22.42
CA ARG A 14 -26.53 38.51 -23.10
C ARG A 14 -27.52 39.16 -24.11
N ALA A 15 -27.61 38.52 -25.28
CA ALA A 15 -28.65 38.62 -26.33
C ALA A 15 -28.42 39.62 -27.48
N ALA A 16 -27.96 39.09 -28.62
CA ALA A 16 -28.38 39.56 -29.93
C ALA A 16 -28.82 38.35 -30.76
N LEU A 17 -30.14 38.18 -30.86
CA LEU A 17 -30.84 37.13 -31.59
C LEU A 17 -30.87 37.44 -33.10
N GLN A 18 -30.74 36.36 -33.90
CA GLN A 18 -31.46 36.00 -35.13
C GLN A 18 -31.75 37.04 -36.25
N ARG A 19 -31.29 36.71 -37.46
CA ARG A 19 -31.96 36.95 -38.77
C ARG A 19 -31.81 35.64 -39.57
N VAL A 20 -32.80 34.74 -39.66
CA VAL A 20 -34.04 34.71 -40.47
C VAL A 20 -33.79 34.67 -41.99
N PHE A 21 -33.78 33.43 -42.50
CA PHE A 21 -34.27 32.89 -43.79
C PHE A 21 -33.89 33.53 -45.15
N SER A 22 -33.22 32.74 -46.00
CA SER A 22 -33.75 32.39 -47.33
C SER A 22 -33.11 31.12 -47.94
N LEU A 23 -34.01 30.17 -48.27
CA LEU A 23 -34.04 29.23 -49.43
C LEU A 23 -33.03 28.04 -49.56
N SER A 24 -33.54 26.84 -49.22
CA SER A 24 -33.74 25.59 -50.02
C SER A 24 -32.75 25.11 -51.13
N PRO A 25 -32.73 23.80 -51.49
CA PRO A 25 -31.53 22.94 -51.51
C PRO A 25 -31.10 22.50 -52.93
N PRO A 26 -30.10 21.60 -53.05
CA PRO A 26 -30.45 20.29 -53.58
C PRO A 26 -29.83 19.09 -52.84
N ALA A 27 -30.46 17.95 -53.12
CA ALA A 27 -30.29 16.65 -52.49
C ALA A 27 -29.03 15.88 -52.91
N ALA A 28 -28.84 14.77 -52.17
CA ALA A 28 -28.07 13.56 -52.50
C ALA A 28 -26.58 13.55 -52.14
N ALA A 29 -26.26 12.93 -50.99
CA ALA A 29 -25.61 11.62 -50.98
C ALA A 29 -25.53 11.10 -49.53
N ALA A 30 -26.19 9.98 -49.29
CA ALA A 30 -26.05 9.21 -48.06
C ALA A 30 -24.65 8.59 -48.03
N ALA A 31 -23.84 8.97 -47.05
CA ALA A 31 -22.70 8.20 -46.60
C ALA A 31 -22.72 8.19 -45.07
N GLY A 32 -23.05 7.03 -44.51
CA GLY A 32 -23.09 6.81 -43.07
C GLY A 32 -21.71 7.02 -42.47
N HIS A 33 -21.50 8.14 -41.78
CA HIS A 33 -20.39 8.29 -40.87
C HIS A 33 -20.70 7.52 -39.59
N VAL A 34 -20.17 6.30 -39.53
CA VAL A 34 -20.02 5.53 -38.30
C VAL A 34 -19.31 6.40 -37.27
N LEU A 35 -19.99 6.67 -36.15
CA LEU A 35 -19.38 7.22 -34.95
C LEU A 35 -18.31 6.24 -34.47
N ARG A 36 -17.06 6.46 -34.88
CA ARG A 36 -15.91 5.75 -34.36
C ARG A 36 -15.59 6.32 -32.98
N SER A 37 -16.18 5.68 -31.98
CA SER A 37 -15.78 5.81 -30.59
C SER A 37 -14.25 5.68 -30.48
N PRO A 38 -13.53 6.55 -29.74
CA PRO A 38 -12.10 6.38 -29.55
C PRO A 38 -11.90 5.23 -28.55
N ALA A 39 -11.89 4.00 -29.07
CA ALA A 39 -11.38 2.88 -28.33
C ALA A 39 -9.93 3.21 -27.93
N ALA A 40 -9.70 3.29 -26.62
CA ALA A 40 -8.37 3.45 -26.03
C ALA A 40 -7.46 2.38 -26.66
N TYR A 41 -6.47 2.85 -27.41
CA TYR A 41 -5.53 2.04 -28.16
C TYR A 41 -4.50 1.44 -27.16
N HIS A 42 -4.95 0.57 -26.26
CA HIS A 42 -4.04 -0.30 -25.52
C HIS A 42 -3.67 -1.45 -26.45
N GLN A 43 -2.70 -1.19 -27.32
CA GLN A 43 -2.02 -2.24 -28.08
C GLN A 43 -1.47 -3.24 -27.07
N ALA A 44 -2.05 -4.45 -27.02
CA ALA A 44 -1.40 -5.57 -26.39
C ALA A 44 -0.01 -5.69 -27.03
N ARG A 45 1.06 -5.59 -26.23
CA ARG A 45 2.41 -5.78 -26.78
C ARG A 45 2.51 -7.23 -27.22
N ALA A 46 2.54 -7.45 -28.52
CA ALA A 46 2.95 -8.74 -29.03
C ALA A 46 4.43 -8.94 -28.66
N TYR A 47 4.68 -9.74 -27.63
CA TYR A 47 5.98 -10.33 -27.35
C TYR A 47 6.21 -11.51 -28.30
N ALA A 48 6.01 -11.29 -29.60
CA ALA A 48 6.44 -12.23 -30.62
C ALA A 48 7.96 -12.37 -30.51
N VAL A 49 8.42 -13.62 -30.58
CA VAL A 49 9.84 -14.00 -30.64
C VAL A 49 10.52 -13.09 -31.67
N PRO A 50 11.66 -12.45 -31.34
CA PRO A 50 12.36 -11.62 -32.30
C PRO A 50 12.69 -12.44 -33.56
N PRO A 51 12.51 -11.90 -34.78
CA PRO A 51 12.87 -12.62 -35.99
C PRO A 51 14.36 -12.97 -35.93
N SER A 52 14.70 -14.23 -36.26
CA SER A 52 16.09 -14.68 -36.36
C SER A 52 16.82 -13.79 -37.37
N ARG A 53 17.76 -12.97 -36.92
CA ARG A 53 18.64 -12.23 -37.84
C ARG A 53 19.49 -13.24 -38.60
N ARG A 54 19.18 -13.48 -39.87
CA ARG A 54 20.13 -14.12 -40.81
C ARG A 54 21.16 -13.07 -41.19
N GLY A 55 22.36 -13.19 -40.61
CA GLY A 55 23.54 -12.38 -40.91
C GLY A 55 24.79 -13.28 -40.90
N PRO A 56 25.87 -12.90 -41.60
CA PRO A 56 26.84 -13.85 -42.13
C PRO A 56 27.78 -14.44 -41.07
N ARG A 57 28.21 -15.66 -41.41
CA ARG A 57 29.14 -16.56 -40.74
C ARG A 57 30.42 -15.88 -40.24
N TRP A 58 30.40 -15.46 -38.98
CA TRP A 58 31.56 -15.46 -38.09
C TRP A 58 31.26 -16.41 -36.95
N GLN A 59 31.59 -17.68 -37.16
CA GLN A 59 31.57 -18.71 -36.12
C GLN A 59 32.84 -18.57 -35.27
N HIS A 60 32.67 -18.81 -33.96
CA HIS A 60 33.63 -18.76 -32.85
C HIS A 60 33.78 -17.42 -32.12
N LEU A 61 32.73 -16.96 -31.42
CA LEU A 61 32.87 -16.25 -30.12
C LEU A 61 31.52 -16.06 -29.38
N ALA A 62 30.57 -17.00 -29.52
CA ALA A 62 29.27 -16.92 -28.85
C ALA A 62 28.86 -18.23 -28.13
N ASP A 63 29.85 -19.07 -27.80
CA ASP A 63 29.67 -20.31 -27.02
C ASP A 63 30.58 -20.32 -25.78
N SER A 64 30.77 -19.14 -25.17
CA SER A 64 31.58 -18.98 -23.95
C SER A 64 30.79 -18.40 -22.78
N ALA A 65 29.48 -18.64 -22.73
CA ALA A 65 28.68 -18.32 -21.54
C ALA A 65 28.73 -19.43 -20.47
N ASP A 66 29.40 -20.56 -20.74
CA ASP A 66 29.51 -21.72 -19.83
C ASP A 66 30.91 -21.84 -19.18
N ARG A 67 31.61 -20.72 -19.00
CA ARG A 67 32.76 -20.65 -18.10
C ARG A 67 32.47 -19.63 -17.00
N VAL A 68 31.75 -20.10 -15.99
CA VAL A 68 31.59 -19.37 -14.73
C VAL A 68 32.74 -19.81 -13.82
N ASP A 69 33.75 -18.94 -13.73
CA ASP A 69 34.67 -18.94 -12.59
C ASP A 69 33.84 -18.69 -11.32
N GLY A 70 33.79 -19.68 -10.43
CA GLY A 70 33.09 -19.59 -9.13
C GLY A 70 31.80 -20.39 -9.00
N GLY A 71 31.86 -21.73 -9.06
CA GLY A 71 31.04 -22.72 -8.30
C GLY A 71 29.51 -22.63 -8.20
N LEU A 72 28.83 -21.62 -8.76
CA LEU A 72 27.39 -21.40 -8.64
C LEU A 72 26.65 -21.98 -9.85
N PRO A 73 25.53 -22.71 -9.63
CA PRO A 73 24.76 -23.34 -10.72
C PRO A 73 23.93 -22.35 -11.56
N TYR A 74 24.16 -21.03 -11.42
CA TYR A 74 23.41 -19.98 -12.12
C TYR A 74 24.26 -18.71 -12.32
N SER A 75 23.88 -17.87 -13.28
CA SER A 75 24.61 -16.62 -13.56
C SER A 75 24.52 -15.62 -12.38
N PRO A 76 25.63 -14.99 -11.97
CA PRO A 76 25.65 -14.03 -10.86
C PRO A 76 24.81 -12.76 -11.14
N LEU A 77 24.38 -12.55 -12.39
CA LEU A 77 23.55 -11.42 -12.79
C LEU A 77 22.08 -11.54 -12.36
N TYR A 78 21.63 -12.75 -11.99
CA TYR A 78 20.25 -12.94 -11.55
C TYR A 78 20.04 -12.46 -10.12
N THR A 79 18.98 -11.68 -9.94
CA THR A 79 18.56 -11.15 -8.64
C THR A 79 17.87 -12.24 -7.82
N THR A 80 18.60 -12.89 -6.92
CA THR A 80 18.07 -13.89 -5.99
C THR A 80 17.47 -13.24 -4.73
N ALA A 81 16.65 -14.00 -3.99
CA ALA A 81 16.13 -13.57 -2.69
C ALA A 81 17.24 -13.18 -1.70
N ALA A 82 18.36 -13.93 -1.68
CA ALA A 82 19.51 -13.63 -0.84
C ALA A 82 20.23 -12.33 -1.27
N ALA A 83 20.28 -12.02 -2.56
CA ALA A 83 20.84 -10.77 -3.06
C ALA A 83 19.97 -9.56 -2.66
N LEU A 84 18.64 -9.71 -2.71
CA LEU A 84 17.70 -8.68 -2.26
C LEU A 84 17.84 -8.40 -0.75
N GLN A 85 17.93 -9.44 0.08
CA GLN A 85 18.12 -9.29 1.52
C GLN A 85 19.43 -8.55 1.85
N ARG A 86 20.52 -8.85 1.12
CA ARG A 86 21.80 -8.14 1.26
C ARG A 86 21.70 -6.65 0.90
N SER A 87 20.82 -6.29 -0.03
CA SER A 87 20.66 -4.89 -0.47
C SER A 87 19.95 -3.98 0.54
N GLN A 88 19.26 -4.55 1.55
CA GLN A 88 18.50 -3.83 2.60
C GLN A 88 17.50 -2.76 2.09
N LYS A 89 17.08 -2.83 0.82
CA LYS A 89 16.08 -1.91 0.26
C LYS A 89 14.67 -2.31 0.72
N ASP A 90 13.88 -1.34 1.16
CA ASP A 90 12.48 -1.53 1.57
C ASP A 90 11.53 -1.88 0.39
N ARG A 91 11.97 -1.63 -0.85
CA ARG A 91 11.21 -1.89 -2.07
C ARG A 91 11.95 -2.83 -3.02
N MET A 92 11.17 -3.56 -3.83
CA MET A 92 11.70 -4.37 -4.92
C MET A 92 12.32 -3.49 -6.04
N PRO A 93 13.33 -4.01 -6.76
CA PRO A 93 13.93 -3.34 -7.92
C PRO A 93 12.91 -2.97 -9.01
N GLN A 94 13.16 -1.86 -9.71
CA GLN A 94 12.29 -1.32 -10.75
C GLN A 94 13.10 -0.81 -11.95
N ASP A 95 12.48 -0.79 -13.12
CA ASP A 95 13.00 -0.26 -14.39
C ASP A 95 14.43 -0.76 -14.67
N PHE A 96 15.41 0.14 -14.70
CA PHE A 96 16.83 -0.16 -14.96
C PHE A 96 17.58 -0.75 -13.76
N GLU A 97 16.99 -0.78 -12.56
CA GLU A 97 17.56 -1.53 -11.42
C GLU A 97 17.45 -3.05 -11.64
N ILE A 98 16.62 -3.50 -12.58
CA ILE A 98 16.46 -4.91 -12.93
C ILE A 98 17.56 -5.28 -13.94
N THR A 99 18.58 -5.98 -13.46
CA THR A 99 19.75 -6.39 -14.27
C THR A 99 19.66 -7.82 -14.83
N ASP A 100 18.62 -8.56 -14.45
CA ASP A 100 18.44 -9.96 -14.81
C ASP A 100 18.46 -10.17 -16.34
N PRO A 101 19.22 -11.15 -16.87
CA PRO A 101 19.28 -11.39 -18.32
C PRO A 101 17.95 -11.82 -18.94
N LYS A 102 17.19 -12.66 -18.23
CA LYS A 102 15.89 -13.21 -18.66
C LYS A 102 14.89 -13.06 -17.53
N ILE A 103 13.71 -12.53 -17.85
CA ILE A 103 12.62 -12.28 -16.89
C ILE A 103 11.29 -12.76 -17.48
N MET A 104 10.35 -13.12 -16.61
CA MET A 104 8.94 -13.26 -16.98
C MET A 104 8.23 -11.92 -16.82
N VAL A 105 7.37 -11.58 -17.78
CA VAL A 105 6.65 -10.30 -17.78
C VAL A 105 5.16 -10.54 -17.60
N LEU A 106 4.56 -9.90 -16.60
CA LEU A 106 3.13 -9.84 -16.39
C LEU A 106 2.60 -8.52 -16.97
N GLU A 107 1.77 -8.60 -18.01
CA GLU A 107 1.07 -7.45 -18.59
C GLU A 107 -0.43 -7.75 -18.57
N ASN A 108 -1.21 -6.92 -17.86
CA ASN A 108 -2.68 -7.02 -17.78
C ASN A 108 -3.20 -8.42 -17.38
N GLY A 109 -2.48 -9.13 -16.49
CA GLY A 109 -2.85 -10.47 -16.02
C GLY A 109 -2.35 -11.63 -16.90
N SER A 110 -1.75 -11.34 -18.06
CA SER A 110 -1.14 -12.34 -18.92
C SER A 110 0.37 -12.42 -18.69
N VAL A 111 0.87 -13.61 -18.40
CA VAL A 111 2.31 -13.86 -18.22
C VAL A 111 2.93 -14.19 -19.57
N ALA A 112 3.83 -13.35 -20.05
CA ALA A 112 4.70 -13.61 -21.18
C ALA A 112 6.03 -14.22 -20.70
N GLY A 113 6.53 -15.18 -21.47
CA GLY A 113 7.65 -16.08 -21.12
C GLY A 113 8.99 -15.38 -20.87
N PRO A 114 10.10 -16.16 -20.83
CA PRO A 114 11.41 -15.60 -20.51
C PRO A 114 11.86 -14.66 -21.63
N LEU A 115 11.77 -13.36 -21.38
CA LEU A 115 12.14 -12.29 -22.27
C LEU A 115 13.41 -11.62 -21.77
N ALA A 116 14.21 -11.11 -22.69
CA ALA A 116 15.37 -10.30 -22.32
C ALA A 116 14.90 -8.97 -21.71
N THR A 117 15.40 -8.62 -20.52
CA THR A 117 15.00 -7.38 -19.82
C THR A 117 15.21 -6.14 -20.70
N LYS A 118 16.32 -6.10 -21.46
CA LYS A 118 16.60 -5.02 -22.43
C LYS A 118 15.53 -4.88 -23.51
N PHE A 119 14.96 -6.00 -23.98
CA PHE A 119 13.89 -6.01 -24.98
C PHE A 119 12.54 -5.55 -24.39
N VAL A 120 12.29 -5.85 -23.13
CA VAL A 120 11.09 -5.38 -22.42
C VAL A 120 11.18 -3.88 -22.18
N LEU A 121 12.33 -3.40 -21.68
CA LEU A 121 12.58 -1.98 -21.42
C LEU A 121 12.54 -1.13 -22.69
N SER A 122 13.00 -1.65 -23.84
CA SER A 122 12.94 -0.90 -25.10
C SER A 122 11.52 -0.74 -25.66
N LYS A 123 10.60 -1.65 -25.33
CA LYS A 123 9.18 -1.54 -25.69
C LYS A 123 8.37 -0.70 -24.71
N LEU A 124 8.92 -0.39 -23.54
CA LEU A 124 8.24 0.31 -22.45
C LEU A 124 8.30 1.84 -22.66
N ASN A 125 7.20 2.53 -22.37
CA ASN A 125 7.21 3.99 -22.35
C ASN A 125 7.65 4.48 -20.96
N VAL A 126 8.91 4.93 -20.88
CA VAL A 126 9.58 5.34 -19.62
C VAL A 126 8.80 6.43 -18.84
N LYS A 127 7.96 7.23 -19.51
CA LYS A 127 7.18 8.29 -18.84
C LYS A 127 5.91 7.77 -18.17
N THR A 128 5.21 6.84 -18.81
CA THR A 128 3.89 6.39 -18.37
C THR A 128 3.93 5.06 -17.64
N GLU A 129 4.86 4.19 -18.00
CA GLU A 129 4.95 2.82 -17.51
C GLU A 129 6.24 2.62 -16.72
N SER A 130 6.22 1.62 -15.84
CA SER A 130 7.37 1.18 -15.07
C SER A 130 7.35 -0.34 -14.98
N LEU A 131 8.52 -0.97 -15.13
CA LEU A 131 8.70 -2.40 -14.95
C LEU A 131 9.07 -2.65 -13.47
N ARG A 132 8.31 -3.44 -12.74
CA ARG A 132 8.54 -3.67 -11.30
C ARG A 132 8.70 -5.16 -11.02
N MET A 133 9.76 -5.53 -10.31
CA MET A 133 9.94 -6.91 -9.89
C MET A 133 8.93 -7.27 -8.77
N ILE A 134 8.17 -8.34 -8.98
CA ILE A 134 7.26 -8.93 -7.97
C ILE A 134 7.95 -10.07 -7.23
N ARG A 135 8.64 -10.96 -7.97
CA ARG A 135 9.32 -12.13 -7.40
C ARG A 135 10.75 -12.24 -7.92
N PRO A 136 11.74 -12.50 -7.06
CA PRO A 136 13.13 -12.72 -7.46
C PRO A 136 13.31 -14.04 -8.22
N TYR A 137 14.47 -14.18 -8.85
CA TYR A 137 14.93 -15.41 -9.47
C TYR A 137 15.15 -16.52 -8.42
N VAL A 138 14.73 -17.73 -8.76
CA VAL A 138 14.87 -18.95 -7.95
C VAL A 138 15.66 -19.98 -8.77
N PRO A 139 16.90 -20.31 -8.36
CA PRO A 139 17.71 -21.29 -9.06
C PRO A 139 17.18 -22.72 -8.89
N LYS A 140 17.53 -23.60 -9.83
CA LYS A 140 17.25 -25.05 -9.76
C LYS A 140 17.81 -25.63 -8.46
N GLY A 141 17.03 -26.49 -7.79
CA GLY A 141 17.47 -27.18 -6.58
C GLY A 141 17.47 -26.33 -5.30
N SER A 142 16.88 -25.14 -5.35
CA SER A 142 16.59 -24.39 -4.12
C SER A 142 15.55 -25.13 -3.25
N PRO A 143 15.70 -25.12 -1.91
CA PRO A 143 14.74 -25.77 -1.03
C PRO A 143 13.35 -25.11 -1.10
N LEU A 144 12.30 -25.91 -1.30
CA LEU A 144 10.92 -25.43 -1.21
C LEU A 144 10.65 -24.81 0.16
N PRO A 145 9.98 -23.64 0.22
CA PRO A 145 9.48 -23.15 1.49
C PRO A 145 8.47 -24.16 2.04
N ARG A 146 8.79 -24.81 3.17
CA ARG A 146 7.85 -25.71 3.86
C ARG A 146 6.56 -24.93 4.13
N LYS A 147 5.42 -25.49 3.74
CA LYS A 147 4.08 -24.89 3.91
C LYS A 147 3.83 -24.62 5.40
N GLY A 148 4.10 -23.39 5.85
CA GLY A 148 3.94 -22.95 7.24
C GLY A 148 5.20 -22.40 7.94
N GLY A 149 6.39 -22.44 7.33
CA GLY A 149 7.62 -21.89 7.91
C GLY A 149 8.12 -20.64 7.18
N LYS A 150 8.54 -19.60 7.92
CA LYS A 150 9.24 -18.44 7.33
C LYS A 150 10.47 -18.94 6.55
N ALA A 151 10.71 -18.40 5.36
CA ALA A 151 11.90 -18.66 4.57
C ALA A 151 13.15 -18.26 5.37
N ALA A 152 13.82 -19.24 5.99
CA ALA A 152 15.14 -19.06 6.55
C ALA A 152 16.11 -18.96 5.37
N ALA A 153 16.89 -17.88 5.33
CA ALA A 153 18.01 -17.73 4.43
C ALA A 153 18.99 -18.89 4.67
N ALA A 154 19.28 -19.67 3.63
CA ALA A 154 20.33 -20.68 3.70
C ALA A 154 21.69 -19.98 3.83
N THR A 155 22.29 -20.02 5.02
CA THR A 155 23.73 -19.88 5.18
C THR A 155 24.36 -21.16 4.63
N ALA A 156 25.26 -21.00 3.66
CA ALA A 156 26.11 -22.07 3.18
C ALA A 156 27.24 -22.24 4.20
N GLU A 157 27.25 -23.36 4.90
CA GLU A 157 28.31 -23.75 5.83
C GLU A 157 28.85 -25.10 5.35
N ASP A 158 30.14 -25.10 5.06
CA ASP A 158 30.97 -26.21 4.61
C ASP A 158 31.25 -27.15 5.81
N GLY A 159 31.10 -28.46 5.61
CA GLY A 159 31.37 -29.46 6.64
C GLY A 159 30.80 -30.84 6.31
N GLY A 160 31.67 -31.77 5.91
CA GLY A 160 31.33 -33.14 5.53
C GLY A 160 31.06 -34.11 6.69
N GLY A 161 30.51 -35.28 6.35
CA GLY A 161 30.50 -36.46 7.22
C GLY A 161 29.31 -37.42 7.04
N SER A 162 29.55 -38.48 6.25
CA SER A 162 29.04 -39.87 6.35
C SER A 162 27.55 -40.24 6.32
N GLU A 163 27.33 -41.38 5.65
CA GLU A 163 26.11 -41.98 5.12
C GLU A 163 25.21 -42.69 6.17
N ASP A 164 24.02 -43.04 5.69
CA ASP A 164 23.02 -44.01 6.20
C ASP A 164 21.80 -43.41 6.92
N GLY A 165 20.83 -43.02 6.09
CA GLY A 165 19.46 -42.73 6.48
C GLY A 165 18.61 -42.47 5.24
N GLU A 166 17.66 -43.36 4.97
CA GLU A 166 16.62 -43.31 3.94
C GLU A 166 16.11 -41.87 3.71
N ALA A 167 16.74 -41.16 2.77
CA ALA A 167 16.52 -39.76 2.53
C ALA A 167 15.25 -39.58 1.73
N ALA A 168 14.16 -39.17 2.40
CA ALA A 168 12.98 -38.65 1.73
C ALA A 168 13.41 -37.58 0.71
N ALA A 169 13.33 -37.92 -0.57
CA ALA A 169 13.89 -37.15 -1.67
C ALA A 169 13.48 -35.66 -1.54
N PRO A 170 14.44 -34.71 -1.50
CA PRO A 170 14.10 -33.30 -1.49
C PRO A 170 13.41 -32.98 -2.82
N THR A 171 12.12 -32.64 -2.77
CA THR A 171 11.35 -32.19 -3.92
C THR A 171 12.08 -31.00 -4.55
N THR A 172 12.84 -31.26 -5.62
CA THR A 172 13.77 -30.33 -6.25
C THR A 172 12.96 -29.29 -7.02
N GLN A 173 13.12 -27.99 -6.71
CA GLN A 173 12.41 -26.93 -7.44
C GLN A 173 12.98 -26.75 -8.85
N GLU A 174 12.07 -26.58 -9.81
CA GLU A 174 12.40 -26.12 -11.16
C GLU A 174 12.89 -24.66 -11.14
N GLU A 175 13.69 -24.30 -12.15
CA GLU A 175 14.20 -22.94 -12.35
C GLU A 175 13.04 -21.98 -12.56
N GLN A 176 12.95 -20.92 -11.74
CA GLN A 176 11.94 -19.88 -11.93
C GLN A 176 12.62 -18.54 -12.17
N PHE A 177 12.42 -18.01 -13.37
CA PHE A 177 12.84 -16.66 -13.73
C PHE A 177 12.12 -15.61 -12.88
N ALA A 178 12.78 -14.48 -12.62
CA ALA A 178 12.17 -13.38 -11.90
C ALA A 178 10.88 -12.91 -12.61
N LEU A 179 9.83 -12.68 -11.82
CA LEU A 179 8.55 -12.21 -12.33
C LEU A 179 8.48 -10.69 -12.17
N CYS A 180 8.34 -9.99 -13.29
CA CYS A 180 8.22 -8.54 -13.36
C CYS A 180 6.85 -8.14 -13.92
N GLU A 181 6.24 -7.10 -13.39
CA GLU A 181 4.97 -6.55 -13.85
C GLU A 181 5.16 -5.18 -14.47
N ILE A 182 4.50 -4.94 -15.60
CA ILE A 182 4.43 -3.61 -16.21
C ILE A 182 3.25 -2.88 -15.60
N VAL A 183 3.54 -1.79 -14.88
CA VAL A 183 2.53 -0.99 -14.19
C VAL A 183 2.54 0.43 -14.72
N ASN A 184 1.35 1.00 -14.94
CA ASN A 184 1.20 2.41 -15.25
C ASN A 184 1.49 3.27 -14.00
N LYS A 185 2.40 4.24 -14.11
CA LYS A 185 2.85 5.10 -13.01
C LYS A 185 1.71 5.90 -12.39
N LYS A 186 0.76 6.38 -13.20
CA LYS A 186 -0.39 7.16 -12.72
C LYS A 186 -1.34 6.30 -11.89
N GLU A 187 -1.71 5.14 -12.41
CA GLU A 187 -2.60 4.20 -11.73
C GLU A 187 -1.95 3.63 -10.47
N ALA A 188 -0.65 3.31 -10.51
CA ALA A 188 0.09 2.86 -9.33
C ALA A 188 0.05 3.91 -8.21
N PHE A 189 0.20 5.19 -8.56
CA PHE A 189 0.14 6.29 -7.61
C PHE A 189 -1.26 6.45 -7.02
N GLN A 190 -2.30 6.43 -7.85
CA GLN A 190 -3.70 6.50 -7.40
C GLN A 190 -4.05 5.33 -6.47
N LYS A 191 -3.73 4.10 -6.89
CA LYS A 191 -3.93 2.89 -6.06
C LYS A 191 -3.14 2.95 -4.76
N GLU A 192 -1.95 3.54 -4.76
CA GLU A 192 -1.20 3.74 -3.53
C GLU A 192 -1.86 4.78 -2.62
N GLN A 193 -2.38 5.88 -3.18
CA GLN A 193 -3.13 6.89 -2.43
C GLN A 193 -4.41 6.31 -1.84
N GLU A 194 -5.20 5.59 -2.63
CA GLU A 194 -6.40 4.87 -2.17
C GLU A 194 -6.05 3.88 -1.08
N ARG A 195 -5.01 3.06 -1.26
CA ARG A 195 -4.54 2.13 -0.22
C ARG A 195 -4.11 2.88 1.04
N LYS A 196 -3.49 4.06 0.93
CA LYS A 196 -3.13 4.90 2.09
C LYS A 196 -4.38 5.48 2.75
N GLN A 197 -5.39 5.88 2.00
CA GLN A 197 -6.67 6.38 2.52
C GLN A 197 -7.45 5.26 3.21
N LEU A 198 -7.65 4.12 2.55
CA LEU A 198 -8.27 2.92 3.13
C LEU A 198 -7.53 2.43 4.37
N LYS A 199 -6.20 2.48 4.39
CA LYS A 199 -5.42 2.16 5.60
C LYS A 199 -5.66 3.14 6.74
N LYS A 200 -5.87 4.42 6.44
CA LYS A 200 -6.19 5.45 7.45
C LYS A 200 -7.62 5.31 7.95
N GLU A 201 -8.57 5.04 7.07
CA GLU A 201 -9.97 4.81 7.39
C GLU A 201 -10.18 3.53 8.20
N ASN A 202 -9.51 2.45 7.80
CA ASN A 202 -9.52 1.17 8.51
C ASN A 202 -8.51 1.10 9.67
N ALA A 203 -7.81 2.19 9.97
CA ALA A 203 -6.88 2.21 11.10
C ALA A 203 -7.68 1.99 12.38
N ARG A 204 -7.32 0.95 13.13
CA ARG A 204 -8.01 0.63 14.39
C ARG A 204 -7.97 1.85 15.32
N PRO A 205 -9.08 2.19 15.99
CA PRO A 205 -9.11 3.30 16.92
C PRO A 205 -8.06 3.03 18.00
N LYS A 206 -7.21 4.03 18.25
CA LYS A 206 -6.15 3.92 19.26
C LYS A 206 -6.80 3.82 20.64
N THR A 207 -6.38 2.84 21.43
CA THR A 207 -6.76 2.74 22.84
C THR A 207 -5.78 3.54 23.68
N LYS A 208 -6.28 4.39 24.56
CA LYS A 208 -5.48 5.19 25.49
C LYS A 208 -5.85 4.81 26.92
N GLU A 209 -4.86 4.53 27.74
CA GLU A 209 -5.06 4.32 29.17
C GLU A 209 -4.89 5.65 29.93
N MET A 210 -5.77 5.89 30.90
CA MET A 210 -5.76 7.06 31.78
C MET A 210 -5.93 6.61 33.22
N GLU A 211 -5.02 7.04 34.08
CA GLU A 211 -5.07 6.73 35.51
C GLU A 211 -5.58 7.92 36.32
N LEU A 212 -6.51 7.62 37.24
CA LEU A 212 -7.04 8.53 38.25
C LEU A 212 -6.90 7.88 39.63
N THR A 213 -6.76 8.72 40.66
CA THR A 213 -6.75 8.26 42.06
C THR A 213 -8.12 8.45 42.68
N TRP A 214 -8.57 7.57 43.58
CA TRP A 214 -9.84 7.75 44.28
C TRP A 214 -9.92 9.04 45.10
N ALA A 215 -8.81 9.44 45.74
CA ALA A 215 -8.70 10.67 46.53
C ALA A 215 -8.28 11.89 45.69
N ILE A 216 -8.84 12.03 44.47
CA ILE A 216 -8.56 13.15 43.56
C ILE A 216 -9.22 14.45 44.04
N SER A 217 -8.56 15.60 43.80
CA SER A 217 -9.15 16.91 44.05
C SER A 217 -10.10 17.33 42.92
N GLU A 218 -11.07 18.20 43.22
CA GLU A 218 -12.04 18.68 42.22
C GLU A 218 -11.36 19.32 40.99
N HIS A 219 -10.31 20.11 41.20
CA HIS A 219 -9.59 20.78 40.13
C HIS A 219 -8.83 19.79 39.21
N ASP A 220 -8.19 18.78 39.80
CA ASP A 220 -7.49 17.74 39.02
C ASP A 220 -8.49 16.85 38.28
N LEU A 221 -9.62 16.51 38.92
CA LEU A 221 -10.71 15.78 38.29
C LEU A 221 -11.22 16.50 37.04
N GLN A 222 -11.49 17.80 37.12
CA GLN A 222 -11.94 18.59 35.98
C GLN A 222 -10.91 18.60 34.83
N THR A 223 -9.62 18.58 35.16
CA THR A 223 -8.54 18.51 34.16
C THR A 223 -8.51 17.14 33.49
N LYS A 224 -8.66 16.06 34.25
CA LYS A 224 -8.74 14.69 33.73
C LYS A 224 -9.99 14.47 32.87
N LEU A 225 -11.14 15.03 33.26
CA LEU A 225 -12.37 14.97 32.46
C LEU A 225 -12.22 15.71 31.13
N ARG A 226 -11.55 16.88 31.10
CA ARG A 226 -11.23 17.57 29.85
C ARG A 226 -10.29 16.76 28.94
N GLN A 227 -9.31 16.07 29.51
CA GLN A 227 -8.43 15.17 28.76
C GLN A 227 -9.21 13.98 28.20
N LEU A 228 -10.07 13.36 29.01
CA LEU A 228 -10.98 12.27 28.60
C LEU A 228 -11.87 12.72 27.44
N ALA A 229 -12.52 13.88 27.55
CA ALA A 229 -13.33 14.47 26.50
C ALA A 229 -12.53 14.68 25.20
N GLY A 230 -11.31 15.21 25.31
CA GLY A 230 -10.41 15.41 24.17
C GLY A 230 -10.01 14.10 23.46
N PHE A 231 -9.93 12.98 24.20
CA PHE A 231 -9.65 11.67 23.62
C PHE A 231 -10.88 11.03 22.97
N LEU A 232 -12.04 11.12 23.63
CA LEU A 232 -13.30 10.60 23.12
C LEU A 232 -13.75 11.35 21.85
N ASN A 233 -13.57 12.68 21.80
CA ASN A 233 -13.85 13.49 20.60
C ASN A 233 -12.96 13.13 19.39
N LYS A 234 -11.78 12.56 19.62
CA LYS A 234 -10.89 12.07 18.56
C LYS A 234 -11.25 10.65 18.09
N GLY A 235 -12.29 10.03 18.64
CA GLY A 235 -12.68 8.65 18.34
C GLY A 235 -11.74 7.60 18.93
N MET A 236 -10.97 7.95 19.95
CA MET A 236 -10.11 6.99 20.65
C MET A 236 -10.91 6.26 21.73
N LYS A 237 -10.56 4.99 21.96
CA LYS A 237 -11.08 4.23 23.10
C LYS A 237 -10.26 4.59 24.33
N VAL A 238 -10.91 4.90 25.45
CA VAL A 238 -10.21 5.28 26.69
C VAL A 238 -10.48 4.25 27.76
N GLN A 239 -9.42 3.68 28.31
CA GLN A 239 -9.46 2.84 29.49
C GLN A 239 -9.10 3.69 30.70
N LEU A 240 -10.07 3.93 31.58
CA LEU A 240 -9.90 4.68 32.82
C LEU A 240 -9.60 3.70 33.95
N VAL A 241 -8.46 3.86 34.62
CA VAL A 241 -8.07 3.07 35.79
C VAL A 241 -8.12 3.95 37.03
N LEU A 242 -9.05 3.66 37.92
CA LEU A 242 -9.19 4.28 39.23
C LEU A 242 -8.44 3.43 40.24
N GLY A 243 -7.39 3.98 40.85
CA GLY A 243 -6.54 3.30 41.81
C GLY A 243 -6.35 4.07 43.12
N THR A 244 -5.80 3.40 44.13
CA THR A 244 -5.27 4.07 45.33
C THR A 244 -3.77 4.20 45.21
N LYS A 245 -3.22 5.39 45.54
CA LYS A 245 -1.77 5.53 45.70
C LYS A 245 -1.32 4.73 46.94
N ARG A 246 -0.13 4.11 46.88
CA ARG A 246 0.47 3.44 48.04
C ARG A 246 0.64 4.43 49.20
N GLY A 247 -0.03 4.17 50.33
CA GLY A 247 -0.07 5.09 51.48
C GLY A 247 -1.04 6.27 51.35
N GLY A 248 -1.89 6.30 50.31
CA GLY A 248 -2.93 7.30 50.13
C GLY A 248 -4.12 7.12 51.07
N ARG A 249 -4.93 8.18 51.23
CA ARG A 249 -6.17 8.13 52.01
C ARG A 249 -7.13 7.11 51.39
N LYS A 250 -7.70 6.25 52.24
CA LYS A 250 -8.85 5.42 51.86
C LYS A 250 -10.06 6.34 51.73
N VAL A 251 -10.77 6.18 50.62
CA VAL A 251 -11.99 6.94 50.33
C VAL A 251 -13.17 6.06 50.72
N ASP A 252 -14.19 6.67 51.31
CA ASP A 252 -15.40 5.96 51.67
C ASP A 252 -16.15 5.48 50.41
N GLU A 253 -16.90 4.39 50.55
CA GLU A 253 -17.61 3.78 49.43
C GLU A 253 -18.63 4.75 48.80
N GLU A 254 -19.27 5.60 49.61
CA GLU A 254 -20.22 6.61 49.13
C GLU A 254 -19.54 7.66 48.24
N THR A 255 -18.37 8.13 48.67
CA THR A 255 -17.59 9.12 47.90
C THR A 255 -17.04 8.50 46.61
N ALA A 256 -16.60 7.24 46.64
CA ALA A 256 -16.17 6.52 45.46
C ALA A 256 -17.31 6.35 44.43
N LYS A 257 -18.52 6.03 44.88
CA LYS A 257 -19.72 5.96 44.03
C LYS A 257 -20.08 7.33 43.43
N ALA A 258 -20.02 8.40 44.22
CA ALA A 258 -20.27 9.75 43.73
C ALA A 258 -19.30 10.17 42.63
N LEU A 259 -18.00 9.83 42.78
CA LEU A 259 -16.99 10.08 41.74
C LEU A 259 -17.28 9.31 40.45
N MET A 260 -17.67 8.03 40.56
CA MET A 260 -18.02 7.22 39.39
C MET A 260 -19.24 7.78 38.66
N ASN A 261 -20.26 8.23 39.38
CA ASN A 261 -21.46 8.82 38.78
C ASN A 261 -21.11 10.11 38.03
N ARG A 262 -20.30 11.01 38.63
CA ARG A 262 -19.82 12.22 37.93
C ARG A 262 -19.08 11.90 36.64
N ILE A 263 -18.20 10.90 36.65
CA ILE A 263 -17.47 10.49 35.44
C ILE A 263 -18.46 9.97 34.37
N ARG A 264 -19.44 9.16 34.77
CA ARG A 264 -20.47 8.64 33.84
C ARG A 264 -21.34 9.75 33.26
N ASP A 265 -21.78 10.70 34.08
CA ASP A 265 -22.62 11.83 33.66
C ASP A 265 -21.90 12.69 32.62
N GLU A 266 -20.62 12.99 32.85
CA GLU A 266 -19.78 13.76 31.92
C GLU A 266 -19.53 12.99 30.61
N VAL A 267 -19.24 11.69 30.68
CA VAL A 267 -19.09 10.83 29.50
C VAL A 267 -20.41 10.75 28.70
N GLN A 268 -21.54 10.67 29.39
CA GLN A 268 -22.87 10.64 28.78
C GLN A 268 -23.22 11.98 28.13
N ALA A 269 -22.88 13.11 28.75
CA ALA A 269 -23.05 14.45 28.18
C ALA A 269 -22.25 14.63 26.87
N LEU A 270 -21.11 13.96 26.76
CA LEU A 270 -20.29 13.93 25.53
C LEU A 270 -20.83 12.96 24.46
N GLY A 271 -21.85 12.16 24.79
CA GLY A 271 -22.42 11.14 23.90
C GLY A 271 -21.53 9.90 23.74
N ALA A 272 -20.57 9.70 24.63
CA ALA A 272 -19.74 8.50 24.68
C ALA A 272 -20.45 7.37 25.44
N ARG A 273 -20.13 6.12 25.12
CA ARG A 273 -20.75 4.93 25.73
C ARG A 273 -19.70 4.11 26.49
N GLU A 274 -20.13 3.52 27.60
CA GLU A 274 -19.34 2.52 28.34
C GLU A 274 -19.39 1.20 27.56
N VAL A 275 -18.23 0.74 27.06
CA VAL A 275 -18.12 -0.45 26.19
C VAL A 275 -18.20 -1.75 26.98
N THR A 276 -17.65 -1.72 28.19
CA THR A 276 -17.61 -2.86 29.11
C THR A 276 -17.98 -2.33 30.48
N ALA A 277 -18.83 -3.07 31.19
CA ALA A 277 -19.15 -2.75 32.57
C ALA A 277 -17.86 -2.59 33.40
N ALA A 278 -17.85 -1.57 34.25
CA ALA A 278 -16.79 -1.33 35.22
C ALA A 278 -16.35 -2.63 35.91
N ASN A 279 -15.06 -2.95 35.81
CA ASN A 279 -14.47 -4.17 36.36
C ASN A 279 -13.49 -3.82 37.47
N GLY A 280 -13.74 -4.34 38.68
CA GLY A 280 -12.85 -4.19 39.83
C GLY A 280 -13.58 -3.97 41.15
N ASP A 281 -12.81 -3.81 42.21
CA ASP A 281 -13.31 -3.59 43.56
C ASP A 281 -13.38 -2.08 43.86
N LEU A 282 -14.51 -1.63 44.40
CA LEU A 282 -14.68 -0.26 44.89
C LEU A 282 -13.62 0.05 45.97
N GLY A 283 -12.93 1.18 45.83
CA GLY A 283 -11.89 1.61 46.78
C GLY A 283 -10.52 0.91 46.65
N ARG A 284 -10.35 -0.02 45.71
CA ARG A 284 -9.03 -0.58 45.33
C ARG A 284 -8.67 -0.17 43.91
N THR A 285 -8.91 -1.05 42.94
CA THR A 285 -8.63 -0.82 41.52
C THR A 285 -9.91 -1.07 40.75
N MET A 286 -10.39 -0.06 40.04
CA MET A 286 -11.55 -0.13 39.15
C MET A 286 -11.13 0.28 37.74
N ARG A 287 -11.58 -0.48 36.74
CA ARG A 287 -11.31 -0.19 35.33
C ARG A 287 -12.63 0.05 34.59
N MET A 288 -12.71 1.16 33.87
CA MET A 288 -13.86 1.53 33.05
C MET A 288 -13.39 1.76 31.61
N ASN A 289 -14.14 1.26 30.64
CA ASN A 289 -13.81 1.40 29.22
C ASN A 289 -14.84 2.28 28.52
N PHE A 290 -14.40 3.39 27.95
CA PHE A 290 -15.25 4.35 27.27
C PHE A 290 -14.90 4.43 25.78
N GLU A 291 -15.91 4.56 24.94
CA GLU A 291 -15.77 4.79 23.51
C GLU A 291 -16.61 5.99 23.09
N GLY A 292 -15.94 6.96 22.45
CA GLY A 292 -16.59 8.16 21.93
C GLY A 292 -17.34 7.85 20.64
N VAL A 293 -18.58 8.35 20.53
CA VAL A 293 -19.29 8.34 19.26
C VAL A 293 -18.69 9.43 18.39
N VAL A 294 -17.95 9.04 17.34
CA VAL A 294 -17.44 10.00 16.34
C VAL A 294 -18.64 10.65 15.68
N LYS A 295 -18.95 11.89 16.04
CA LYS A 295 -19.92 12.71 15.31
C LYS A 295 -19.35 12.89 13.91
N LYS A 296 -19.88 12.16 12.91
CA LYS A 296 -19.64 12.48 11.51
C LYS A 296 -20.14 13.91 11.31
N GLN A 297 -19.22 14.88 11.27
CA GLN A 297 -19.58 16.21 10.81
C GLN A 297 -20.08 16.03 9.37
N THR A 298 -21.39 16.22 9.21
CA THR A 298 -22.09 16.21 7.92
C THR A 298 -21.96 17.59 7.32
#